data_AF-A0A958ZKS5-F1
#
_entry.id   AF-A0A958ZKS5-F1
#
_cell.length_a   1.000
_cell.length_b   1.000
_cell.length_c   1.000
_cell.angle_alpha   90.00
_cell.angle_beta   90.00
_cell.angle_gamma   90.00
#
_symmetry.space_group_name_H-M   'P 1'
#
loop_
_entity.id
_entity.type
_entity.pdbx_description
1 polymer ?
#
loop_
_entity_poly.entity_id
_entity_poly.type
_entity_poly.pdbx_seq_one_letter_code
_entity_poly.pdbx_strand_id
1 'polypeptide(L)'
;GSNRLHNFALTIDAKTIEESQAIETRVRETIARKHKFDSADESALGSYNKLEDVIETMKIFQAIKIFIWIIGIGTLIAGVVGVSNIMLIVVKERTKEIGIRKAIGASPASVVGLILLESILITTIAGYIGLILGTGLMEGVNFIVEQQYAASAATNGGNGDTLFRNPTVNLN
;
A
#
# COMPACT_ATOMS: atom_id res chain seq x y z
N GLY A 1 -25.80 -42.17 19.42
CA GLY A 1 -25.50 -41.26 18.29
C GLY A 1 -24.38 -40.34 18.71
N SER A 2 -23.20 -40.50 18.11
CA SER A 2 -21.99 -39.74 18.43
C SER A 2 -22.00 -38.38 17.71
N ASN A 3 -22.65 -37.38 18.31
CA ASN A 3 -22.62 -36.01 17.79
C ASN A 3 -21.47 -35.23 18.44
N ARG A 4 -20.26 -35.34 17.88
CA ARG A 4 -19.05 -34.67 18.36
C ARG A 4 -18.67 -33.56 17.37
N LEU A 5 -18.64 -32.31 17.83
CA LEU A 5 -18.10 -31.18 17.08
C LEU A 5 -16.60 -31.10 17.41
N HIS A 6 -15.73 -31.37 16.44
CA HIS A 6 -14.27 -31.38 16.68
C HIS A 6 -13.63 -30.00 16.48
N ASN A 7 -14.17 -29.17 15.57
CA ASN A 7 -13.69 -27.82 15.31
C ASN A 7 -14.81 -26.99 14.65
N PHE A 8 -14.85 -25.69 14.94
CA PHE A 8 -15.71 -24.72 14.26
C PHE A 8 -14.92 -23.42 14.08
N ALA A 9 -14.92 -22.89 12.85
CA ALA A 9 -14.30 -21.61 12.52
C ALA A 9 -15.39 -20.63 12.06
N LEU A 10 -15.40 -19.45 12.66
CA LEU A 10 -16.31 -18.37 12.30
C LEU A 10 -15.49 -17.12 12.00
N THR A 11 -15.65 -16.57 10.81
CA THR A 11 -15.15 -15.24 10.48
C THR A 11 -16.20 -14.23 10.87
N ILE A 12 -15.91 -13.43 11.89
CA ILE A 12 -16.80 -12.38 12.38
C ILE A 12 -16.27 -11.05 11.82
N ASP A 13 -17.12 -10.29 11.13
CA ASP A 13 -16.82 -8.90 10.74
C ASP A 13 -17.10 -7.97 11.93
N ALA A 14 -16.35 -8.17 13.02
CA ALA A 14 -16.43 -7.32 14.20
C ALA A 14 -15.37 -6.23 14.08
N LYS A 15 -15.79 -4.97 14.21
CA LYS A 15 -14.87 -3.82 14.10
C LYS A 15 -14.16 -3.52 15.42
N THR A 16 -14.65 -4.07 16.52
CA THR A 16 -14.11 -3.89 17.87
C THR A 16 -13.95 -5.23 18.58
N ILE A 17 -12.98 -5.29 19.49
CA ILE A 17 -12.67 -6.47 20.31
C ILE A 17 -13.89 -6.83 21.18
N GLU A 18 -14.58 -5.83 21.73
CA GLU A 18 -15.78 -6.02 22.56
C GLU A 18 -16.95 -6.64 21.79
N GLU A 19 -17.20 -6.20 20.55
CA GLU A 19 -18.25 -6.77 19.70
C GLU A 19 -17.93 -8.22 19.34
N SER A 20 -16.66 -8.51 19.04
CA SER A 20 -16.20 -9.87 18.76
C SER A 20 -16.37 -10.81 19.95
N GLN A 21 -15.99 -10.35 21.15
CA GLN A 21 -16.18 -11.13 22.39
C GLN A 21 -17.65 -11.34 22.73
N ALA A 22 -18.51 -10.34 22.50
CA ALA A 22 -19.95 -10.47 22.71
C ALA A 22 -20.59 -11.49 21.74
N ILE A 23 -20.17 -11.47 20.47
CA ILE A 23 -20.63 -12.43 19.45
C ILE A 23 -20.11 -13.83 19.78
N GLU A 24 -18.85 -13.96 20.15
CA GLU A 24 -18.24 -15.21 20.59
C GLU A 24 -19.01 -15.83 21.77
N THR A 25 -19.34 -15.02 22.77
CA THR A 25 -20.11 -15.44 23.95
C THR A 25 -21.51 -15.92 23.54
N ARG A 26 -22.22 -15.17 22.70
CA ARG A 26 -23.56 -15.53 22.21
C ARG A 26 -23.56 -16.81 21.36
N VAL A 27 -22.53 -17.02 20.55
CA VAL A 27 -22.33 -18.26 19.78
C VAL A 27 -22.08 -19.43 20.72
N ARG A 28 -21.20 -19.25 21.72
CA ARG A 28 -20.90 -20.27 22.74
C ARG A 28 -22.14 -20.69 23.51
N GLU A 29 -22.94 -19.73 24.01
CA GLU A 29 -24.20 -20.01 24.72
C GLU A 29 -25.20 -20.80 23.87
N THR A 30 -25.30 -20.47 22.58
CA THR A 30 -26.24 -21.14 21.67
C THR A 30 -25.84 -22.60 21.41
N ILE A 31 -24.53 -22.85 21.28
CA ILE A 31 -23.98 -24.19 21.08
C ILE A 31 -24.07 -25.00 22.39
N ALA A 32 -23.81 -24.36 23.54
CA ALA A 32 -23.95 -24.95 24.88
C ALA A 32 -25.37 -25.47 25.15
N ARG A 33 -26.40 -24.66 24.86
CA ARG A 33 -27.81 -25.08 24.97
C ARG A 33 -28.16 -26.29 24.11
N LYS A 34 -27.60 -26.38 22.91
CA LYS A 34 -27.90 -27.46 21.95
C LYS A 34 -27.16 -28.76 22.28
N HIS A 35 -25.96 -28.67 22.83
CA HIS A 35 -25.08 -29.82 23.09
C HIS A 35 -24.95 -30.20 24.57
N LYS A 36 -25.67 -29.53 25.48
CA LYS A 36 -25.72 -29.82 26.92
C LYS A 36 -24.34 -29.81 27.61
N PHE A 37 -23.51 -28.84 27.27
CA PHE A 37 -22.29 -28.52 28.03
C PHE A 37 -22.46 -27.18 28.75
N ASP A 38 -21.71 -26.96 29.82
CA ASP A 38 -21.71 -25.68 30.53
C ASP A 38 -21.04 -24.61 29.65
N SER A 39 -21.69 -23.46 29.47
CA SER A 39 -21.14 -22.35 28.68
C SER A 39 -19.83 -21.79 29.26
N ALA A 40 -19.57 -22.01 30.55
CA ALA A 40 -18.34 -21.61 31.22
C ALA A 40 -17.22 -22.69 31.16
N ASP A 41 -17.50 -23.88 30.63
CA ASP A 41 -16.50 -24.94 30.47
C ASP A 41 -15.61 -24.66 29.24
N GLU A 42 -14.44 -24.06 29.49
CA GLU A 42 -13.44 -23.75 28.46
C GLU A 42 -12.83 -24.99 27.80
N SER A 43 -12.95 -26.18 28.43
CA SER A 43 -12.46 -27.43 27.85
C SER A 43 -13.44 -28.03 26.83
N ALA A 44 -14.71 -27.63 26.87
CA ALA A 44 -15.76 -28.12 25.98
C ALA A 44 -15.78 -27.42 24.61
N LEU A 45 -15.37 -26.14 24.55
CA LEU A 45 -15.29 -25.35 23.32
C LEU A 45 -14.13 -24.34 23.37
N GLY A 46 -12.99 -24.71 22.78
CA GLY A 46 -11.87 -23.79 22.62
C GLY A 46 -12.19 -22.69 21.61
N SER A 47 -11.93 -21.44 21.98
CA SER A 47 -12.13 -20.29 21.10
C SER A 47 -10.83 -19.52 20.94
N TYR A 48 -10.47 -19.25 19.68
CA TYR A 48 -9.26 -18.51 19.31
C TYR A 48 -9.67 -17.23 18.61
N ASN A 49 -9.83 -16.16 19.39
CA ASN A 49 -10.14 -14.84 18.86
C ASN A 49 -8.86 -14.15 18.39
N LYS A 50 -8.59 -14.17 17.08
CA LYS A 50 -7.43 -13.52 16.46
C LYS A 50 -7.66 -12.03 16.16
N LEU A 51 -8.77 -11.45 16.61
CA LEU A 51 -9.12 -10.09 16.23
C LEU A 51 -8.12 -9.06 16.79
N GLU A 52 -7.57 -9.28 17.98
CA GLU A 52 -6.52 -8.40 18.54
C GLU A 52 -5.27 -8.39 17.64
N ASP A 53 -4.74 -9.57 17.30
CA ASP A 53 -3.57 -9.73 16.41
C ASP A 53 -3.78 -9.03 15.06
N VAL A 54 -5.00 -9.16 14.50
CA VAL A 54 -5.38 -8.55 13.22
C VAL A 54 -5.45 -7.02 13.35
N ILE A 55 -6.06 -6.50 14.42
CA ILE A 55 -6.15 -5.07 14.68
C ILE A 55 -4.74 -4.48 14.90
N GLU A 56 -3.87 -5.15 15.65
CA GLU A 56 -2.49 -4.71 15.86
C GLU A 56 -1.69 -4.68 14.55
N THR A 57 -1.82 -5.74 13.74
CA THR A 57 -1.22 -5.80 12.41
C THR A 57 -1.72 -4.67 11.50
N MET A 58 -3.03 -4.41 11.49
CA MET A 58 -3.62 -3.31 10.73
C MET A 58 -3.11 -1.93 11.18
N LYS A 59 -2.90 -1.72 12.50
CA LYS A 59 -2.31 -0.49 13.02
C LYS A 59 -0.88 -0.27 12.50
N ILE A 60 -0.06 -1.33 12.43
CA ILE A 60 1.30 -1.24 11.88
C ILE A 60 1.26 -0.85 10.39
N PHE A 61 0.41 -1.51 9.60
CA PHE A 61 0.23 -1.15 8.18
C PHE A 61 -0.26 0.29 7.99
N GLN A 62 -1.17 0.75 8.85
CA GLN A 62 -1.63 2.13 8.84
C GLN A 62 -0.49 3.11 9.14
N ALA A 63 0.34 2.82 10.14
CA ALA A 63 1.51 3.63 10.49
C ALA A 63 2.51 3.71 9.32
N ILE A 64 2.82 2.58 8.68
CA ILE A 64 3.69 2.53 7.50
C ILE A 64 3.10 3.36 6.34
N LYS A 65 1.79 3.25 6.09
CA LYS A 65 1.12 4.02 5.03
C LYS A 65 1.23 5.52 5.27
N ILE A 66 1.01 5.97 6.51
CA ILE A 66 1.16 7.39 6.88
C ILE A 66 2.62 7.84 6.69
N PHE A 67 3.58 7.02 7.11
CA PHE A 67 4.99 7.31 6.97
C PHE A 67 5.42 7.47 5.50
N ILE A 68 5.01 6.53 4.63
CA ILE A 68 5.24 6.60 3.18
C ILE A 68 4.62 7.87 2.60
N TRP A 69 3.42 8.26 3.04
CA TRP A 69 2.76 9.46 2.55
C TRP A 69 3.52 10.74 2.93
N ILE A 70 4.01 10.82 4.17
CA ILE A 70 4.84 11.93 4.65
C ILE A 70 6.12 12.04 3.82
N ILE A 71 6.84 10.94 3.63
CA ILE A 71 8.07 10.93 2.83
C ILE A 71 7.76 11.28 1.37
N GLY A 72 6.72 10.71 0.77
CA GLY A 72 6.34 10.98 -0.61
C GLY A 72 6.06 12.45 -0.86
N ILE A 73 5.30 13.10 0.03
CA ILE A 73 5.05 14.54 -0.04
C ILE A 73 6.32 15.34 0.23
N GLY A 74 7.12 14.95 1.22
CA GLY A 74 8.38 15.60 1.55
C GLY A 74 9.36 15.60 0.36
N THR A 75 9.49 14.47 -0.32
CA THR A 75 10.31 14.32 -1.53
C THR A 75 9.76 15.15 -2.68
N LEU A 76 8.44 15.20 -2.87
CA LEU A 76 7.83 16.05 -3.89
C LEU A 76 8.14 17.54 -3.64
N ILE A 77 7.98 18.01 -2.41
CA ILE A 77 8.27 19.39 -2.03
C ILE A 77 9.76 19.69 -2.22
N ALA A 78 10.65 18.80 -1.77
CA ALA A 78 12.10 18.95 -1.95
C ALA A 78 12.47 19.07 -3.43
N GLY A 79 11.84 18.26 -4.29
CA GLY A 79 11.99 18.33 -5.74
C GLY A 79 11.55 19.68 -6.31
N VAL A 80 10.36 20.17 -5.93
CA VAL A 80 9.84 21.47 -6.37
C VAL A 80 10.75 22.62 -5.95
N VAL A 81 11.27 22.60 -4.72
CA VAL A 81 12.23 23.61 -4.24
C VAL A 81 13.53 23.58 -5.05
N GLY A 82 14.05 22.39 -5.34
CA GLY A 82 15.25 22.21 -6.17
C GLY A 82 15.08 22.77 -7.58
N VAL A 83 13.99 22.40 -8.26
CA VAL A 83 13.66 22.90 -9.61
C VAL A 83 13.46 24.41 -9.59
N SER A 84 12.76 24.93 -8.56
CA SER A 84 12.54 26.38 -8.42
C SER A 84 13.84 27.16 -8.29
N ASN A 85 14.82 26.63 -7.55
CA ASN A 85 16.12 27.29 -7.38
C ASN A 85 16.89 27.36 -8.71
N ILE A 86 16.90 26.28 -9.48
CA ILE A 86 17.54 26.26 -10.80
C ILE A 86 16.83 27.22 -11.76
N MET A 87 15.50 27.20 -11.78
CA MET A 87 14.71 28.11 -12.63
C MET A 87 15.01 29.58 -12.31
N LEU A 88 15.15 29.94 -11.03
CA LEU A 88 15.54 31.31 -10.63
C LEU A 88 16.90 31.71 -11.18
N ILE A 89 17.88 30.81 -11.21
CA ILE A 89 19.21 31.08 -11.77
C ILE A 89 19.13 31.28 -13.29
N VAL A 90 18.45 30.38 -14.00
CA VAL A 90 18.28 30.45 -15.46
C VAL A 90 17.58 31.74 -15.88
N VAL A 91 16.52 32.13 -15.16
CA VAL A 91 15.82 33.39 -15.42
C VAL A 91 16.77 34.57 -15.20
N LYS A 92 17.58 34.57 -14.13
CA LYS A 92 18.55 35.65 -13.86
C LYS A 92 19.60 35.80 -14.97
N GLU A 93 20.13 34.70 -15.50
CA GLU A 93 21.10 34.72 -16.60
C GLU A 93 20.50 35.35 -17.87
N ARG A 94 19.25 34.99 -18.20
CA ARG A 94 18.52 35.54 -19.36
C ARG A 94 17.83 36.88 -19.08
N THR A 95 17.90 37.41 -17.84
CA THR A 95 17.19 38.64 -17.44
C THR A 95 17.76 39.87 -18.13
N LYS A 96 19.07 39.91 -18.42
CA LYS A 96 19.70 41.01 -19.18
C LYS A 96 19.13 41.11 -20.60
N GLU A 97 18.95 39.99 -21.28
CA GLU A 97 18.39 39.93 -22.63
C GLU A 97 16.90 40.31 -22.66
N ILE A 98 16.14 39.81 -21.67
CA ILE A 98 14.73 40.17 -21.46
C ILE A 98 14.57 41.67 -21.18
N GLY A 99 15.46 42.24 -20.36
CA GLY A 99 15.46 43.66 -20.02
C GLY A 99 15.66 44.56 -21.24
N ILE A 100 16.56 44.17 -22.14
CA ILE A 100 16.79 44.88 -23.42
C ILE A 100 15.55 44.78 -24.32
N ARG A 101 14.94 43.59 -24.47
CA ARG A 101 13.69 43.44 -25.25
C ARG A 101 12.52 44.23 -24.67
N LYS A 102 12.40 44.28 -23.34
CA LYS A 102 11.35 45.03 -22.65
C LYS A 102 11.52 46.54 -22.81
N ALA A 103 12.76 47.05 -22.80
CA ALA A 103 13.05 48.46 -23.07
C ALA A 103 12.67 48.89 -24.51
N ILE A 104 12.62 47.94 -25.45
CA ILE A 104 12.23 48.16 -26.86
C ILE A 104 10.71 47.95 -27.07
N GLY A 105 9.94 47.65 -26.00
CA GLY A 105 8.47 47.61 -26.04
C GLY A 105 7.85 46.21 -25.99
N ALA A 106 8.61 45.16 -25.71
CA ALA A 106 8.04 43.82 -25.52
C ALA A 106 7.16 43.73 -24.27
N SER A 107 5.99 43.08 -24.38
CA SER A 107 5.07 42.93 -23.24
C SER A 107 5.65 41.98 -22.18
N PRO A 108 5.68 42.38 -20.89
CA PRO A 108 6.23 41.53 -19.82
C PRO A 108 5.43 40.24 -19.60
N ALA A 109 4.14 40.23 -19.92
CA ALA A 109 3.29 39.04 -19.83
C ALA A 109 3.74 37.93 -20.80
N SER A 110 4.18 38.29 -22.02
CA SER A 110 4.67 37.32 -23.00
C SER A 110 5.93 36.59 -22.54
N VAL A 111 6.79 37.29 -21.80
CA VAL A 111 8.05 36.71 -21.30
C VAL A 111 7.77 35.72 -20.17
N VAL A 112 6.90 36.09 -19.23
CA VAL A 112 6.51 35.19 -18.12
C VAL A 112 5.81 33.94 -18.66
N GLY A 113 4.94 34.09 -19.66
CA GLY A 113 4.27 32.96 -20.31
C GLY A 113 5.26 31.98 -20.97
N LEU A 114 6.30 32.49 -21.63
CA LEU A 114 7.33 31.66 -22.24
C LEU A 114 8.14 30.87 -21.20
N ILE A 115 8.53 31.54 -20.11
CA ILE A 115 9.29 30.89 -19.01
C ILE A 115 8.44 29.82 -18.32
N LEU A 116 7.15 30.09 -18.09
CA LEU A 116 6.24 29.09 -17.53
C LEU A 116 6.12 27.86 -18.44
N LEU A 117 6.01 28.08 -19.76
CA LEU A 117 5.92 26.97 -20.72
C LEU A 117 7.22 26.17 -20.77
N GLU A 118 8.39 26.82 -20.76
CA GLU A 118 9.70 26.17 -20.66
C GLU A 118 9.79 25.31 -19.38
N SER A 119 9.34 25.86 -18.25
CA SER A 119 9.32 25.18 -16.95
C SER A 119 8.42 23.95 -16.94
N ILE A 120 7.19 24.08 -17.47
CA ILE A 120 6.21 22.99 -17.54
C ILE A 120 6.74 21.90 -18.45
N LEU A 121 7.27 22.24 -19.62
CA LEU A 121 7.79 21.27 -20.58
C LEU A 121 8.91 20.42 -19.94
N ILE A 122 9.89 21.06 -19.30
CA ILE A 122 10.99 20.36 -18.63
C ILE A 122 10.46 19.47 -17.50
N THR A 123 9.53 19.99 -16.68
CA THR A 123 8.93 19.25 -15.56
C THR A 123 8.14 18.03 -16.05
N THR A 124 7.37 18.17 -17.14
CA THR A 124 6.61 17.08 -17.73
C THR A 124 7.52 15.99 -18.29
N ILE A 125 8.59 16.36 -19.01
CA ILE A 125 9.56 15.38 -19.53
C ILE A 125 10.24 14.64 -18.38
N ALA A 126 10.72 15.36 -17.36
CA ALA A 126 11.35 14.75 -16.19
C ALA A 126 10.38 13.82 -15.43
N GLY A 127 9.13 14.24 -15.25
CA GLY A 127 8.09 13.43 -14.61
C GLY A 127 7.77 12.16 -15.41
N TYR A 128 7.69 12.27 -16.73
CA TYR A 128 7.45 11.12 -17.61
C TYR A 128 8.61 10.11 -17.57
N ILE A 129 9.86 10.58 -17.62
CA ILE A 129 11.04 9.74 -17.45
C ILE A 129 11.03 9.09 -16.07
N GLY A 130 10.70 9.83 -15.01
CA GLY A 130 10.57 9.30 -13.66
C GLY A 130 9.53 8.19 -13.54
N LEU A 131 8.39 8.32 -14.23
CA LEU A 131 7.34 7.29 -14.27
C LEU A 131 7.83 6.02 -14.97
N ILE A 132 8.49 6.16 -16.12
CA ILE A 132 9.08 5.02 -16.85
C ILE A 132 10.12 4.31 -15.98
N LEU A 133 11.02 5.06 -15.34
CA LEU A 133 12.04 4.47 -14.46
C LEU A 133 11.42 3.81 -13.23
N GLY A 134 10.39 4.42 -12.64
CA GLY A 134 9.68 3.87 -11.48
C GLY A 134 8.96 2.57 -11.80
N THR A 135 8.24 2.53 -12.93
CA THR A 135 7.57 1.31 -13.41
C THR A 135 8.58 0.23 -13.81
N GLY A 136 9.66 0.60 -14.49
CA GLY A 136 10.74 -0.32 -14.84
C GLY A 136 11.47 -0.90 -13.64
N LEU A 137 11.70 -0.10 -12.60
CA LEU A 137 12.27 -0.59 -11.34
C LEU A 137 11.31 -1.56 -10.64
N MET A 138 10.01 -1.29 -10.69
CA MET A 138 9.01 -2.18 -10.10
C MET A 138 8.94 -3.52 -10.82
N GLU A 139 9.03 -3.52 -12.15
CA GLU A 139 9.14 -4.74 -12.95
C GLU A 139 10.44 -5.50 -12.64
N GLY A 140 11.56 -4.79 -12.47
CA GLY A 140 12.83 -5.40 -12.07
C GLY A 140 12.76 -6.07 -10.68
N VAL A 141 12.09 -5.42 -9.72
CA VAL A 141 11.82 -6.02 -8.41
C VAL A 141 10.95 -7.27 -8.56
N ASN A 142 9.89 -7.19 -9.36
CA ASN A 142 9.00 -8.33 -9.63
C ASN A 142 9.77 -9.54 -10.20
N PHE A 143 10.69 -9.30 -11.14
CA PHE A 143 11.54 -10.35 -11.71
C PHE A 143 12.44 -11.05 -10.65
N ILE A 144 13.08 -10.27 -9.77
CA ILE A 144 13.94 -10.82 -8.71
C ILE A 144 13.12 -11.62 -7.71
N VAL A 145 11.96 -11.08 -7.33
CA VAL A 145 11.01 -11.70 -6.41
C VAL A 145 10.52 -13.03 -6.99
N GLU A 146 10.13 -13.08 -8.26
CA GLU A 146 9.71 -14.31 -8.94
C GLU A 146 10.85 -15.33 -9.02
N GLN A 147 12.09 -14.91 -9.30
CA GLN A 147 13.26 -15.79 -9.30
C GLN A 147 13.53 -16.39 -7.91
N GLN A 148 13.39 -15.60 -6.84
CA GLN A 148 13.63 -16.05 -5.48
C GLN A 148 12.54 -17.02 -4.99
N TYR A 149 11.28 -16.77 -5.36
CA TYR A 149 10.18 -17.70 -5.12
C TYR A 149 10.34 -18.99 -5.95
N ALA A 150 10.69 -18.90 -7.24
CA ALA A 150 10.94 -20.07 -8.08
C ALA A 150 12.11 -20.94 -7.56
N ALA A 151 13.16 -20.34 -7.02
CA ALA A 151 14.26 -21.06 -6.37
C ALA A 151 13.83 -21.72 -5.04
N SER A 152 12.93 -21.06 -4.30
CA SER A 152 12.34 -21.59 -3.06
C SER A 152 11.37 -22.75 -3.34
N ALA A 153 10.63 -22.69 -4.45
CA ALA A 153 9.75 -23.74 -4.97
C ALA A 153 10.50 -25.03 -5.32
N ALA A 154 11.66 -24.86 -5.98
CA ALA A 154 12.53 -25.97 -6.37
C ALA A 154 13.17 -26.68 -5.16
N THR A 155 13.35 -25.96 -4.05
CA THR A 155 13.92 -26.49 -2.80
C THR A 155 12.87 -27.24 -1.95
N ASN A 156 11.59 -26.85 -2.02
CA ASN A 156 10.50 -27.40 -1.19
C ASN A 156 9.65 -28.50 -1.86
N GLY A 157 10.10 -29.10 -2.96
CA GLY A 157 9.48 -30.32 -3.50
C GLY A 157 7.98 -30.19 -3.81
N GLY A 158 7.63 -29.33 -4.77
CA GLY A 158 6.46 -29.51 -5.63
C GLY A 158 5.04 -29.34 -5.06
N ASN A 159 4.85 -29.19 -3.75
CA ASN A 159 3.49 -29.16 -3.15
C ASN A 159 3.08 -27.83 -2.50
N GLY A 160 3.94 -26.81 -2.45
CA GLY A 160 3.68 -25.54 -1.74
C GLY A 160 3.25 -24.34 -2.60
N ASP A 161 3.62 -24.30 -3.88
CA ASP A 161 3.81 -23.00 -4.56
C ASP A 161 2.76 -22.64 -5.62
N THR A 162 1.83 -23.54 -5.96
CA THR A 162 0.72 -23.20 -6.87
C THR A 162 -0.48 -22.59 -6.16
N LEU A 163 -0.53 -22.61 -4.82
CA LEU A 163 -1.69 -22.19 -4.02
C LEU A 163 -2.04 -20.69 -4.19
N PHE A 164 -1.03 -19.82 -4.34
CA PHE A 164 -1.22 -18.37 -4.35
C PHE A 164 -1.27 -17.75 -5.75
N ARG A 165 -0.98 -18.52 -6.80
CA ARG A 165 -1.04 -18.04 -8.19
C ARG A 165 -2.27 -18.53 -8.94
N ASN A 166 -2.90 -19.62 -8.50
CA ASN A 166 -4.05 -20.21 -9.18
C ASN A 166 -5.11 -20.70 -8.17
N PRO A 167 -6.18 -19.93 -7.91
CA PRO A 167 -7.20 -20.28 -6.92
C PRO A 167 -8.16 -21.41 -7.39
N THR A 168 -7.99 -21.96 -8.60
CA THR A 168 -8.75 -23.14 -9.02
C THR A 168 -8.13 -24.40 -8.43
N VAL A 169 -8.83 -24.96 -7.47
CA VAL A 169 -8.66 -26.34 -7.00
C VAL A 169 -8.74 -27.28 -8.19
N ASN A 170 -7.59 -27.81 -8.63
CA ASN A 170 -7.57 -29.00 -9.49
C ASN A 170 -7.98 -30.20 -8.63
N LEU A 171 -9.25 -30.54 -8.73
CA LEU A 171 -9.78 -31.82 -8.26
C LEU A 171 -9.44 -32.85 -9.33
N ASN A 172 -8.35 -33.59 -9.12
CA ASN A 172 -8.21 -34.91 -9.71
C ASN A 172 -8.76 -35.95 -8.73
#